data_AF-A0A818W414-F1
#
_entry.id   AF-A0A818W414-F1
#
_cell.length_a   1.000
_cell.length_b   1.000
_cell.length_c   1.000
_cell.angle_alpha   90.00
_cell.angle_beta   90.00
_cell.angle_gamma   90.00
#
_symmetry.space_group_name_H-M   'P 1'
#
loop_
_entity.id
_entity.type
_entity.pdbx_description
1 polymer ?
#
loop_
_entity_poly.entity_id
_entity_poly.type
_entity_poly.pdbx_seq_one_letter_code
_entity_poly.pdbx_strand_id
1 'polypeptide(L)'
;MLKYLNIKTITRDKQSIKNDTTHRAIHLKQLIIDQFRYPFDAFADFVKQTPNLRSLTFTNTINDQKFINLNEWENLINSSLLNLNIFKFKLTCFRLCHHDIILYNYNRFQNGF
;
A
#
# COMPACT_ATOMS: atom_id res chain seq x y z
N MET A 1 -9.94 -18.01 11.81
CA MET A 1 -10.24 -16.92 10.85
C MET A 1 -9.20 -15.81 11.02
N LEU A 2 -8.43 -15.51 9.97
CA LEU A 2 -7.24 -14.65 10.06
C LEU A 2 -7.62 -13.17 10.25
N LYS A 3 -7.14 -12.54 11.32
CA LYS A 3 -7.41 -11.12 11.63
C LYS A 3 -6.18 -10.22 11.48
N TYR A 4 -4.99 -10.80 11.55
CA TYR A 4 -3.71 -10.12 11.56
C TYR A 4 -2.79 -10.83 10.58
N LEU A 5 -2.17 -10.07 9.69
CA LEU A 5 -1.21 -10.59 8.73
C LEU A 5 0.02 -9.70 8.74
N ASN A 6 1.18 -10.30 8.97
CA ASN A 6 2.48 -9.66 8.80
C ASN A 6 3.23 -10.38 7.67
N ILE A 7 3.65 -9.61 6.67
CA ILE A 7 4.39 -10.10 5.51
C ILE A 7 5.73 -9.39 5.48
N LYS A 8 6.81 -10.17 5.59
CA LYS A 8 8.17 -9.61 5.56
C LYS A 8 8.49 -8.97 4.21
N THR A 9 8.09 -9.58 3.11
CA THR A 9 8.41 -9.06 1.78
C THR A 9 7.39 -9.52 0.76
N ILE A 10 6.91 -8.59 -0.06
CA ILE A 10 6.14 -8.86 -1.27
C ILE A 10 6.98 -8.42 -2.47
N THR A 11 7.50 -9.40 -3.21
CA THR A 11 8.35 -9.22 -4.40
C THR A 11 7.67 -9.76 -5.64
N ARG A 12 8.01 -9.18 -6.80
CA ARG A 12 7.55 -9.69 -8.09
C ARG A 12 8.09 -11.10 -8.33
N ASP A 13 7.22 -12.09 -8.29
CA ASP A 13 7.53 -13.41 -8.82
C ASP A 13 7.21 -13.47 -10.32
N LYS A 14 7.98 -14.24 -11.09
CA LYS A 14 7.81 -14.36 -12.56
C LYS A 14 6.57 -15.18 -12.92
N GLN A 15 6.02 -15.92 -11.97
CA GLN A 15 4.83 -16.76 -12.14
C GLN A 15 3.69 -16.21 -11.28
N SER A 16 3.06 -15.10 -11.69
CA SER A 16 1.80 -14.70 -11.06
C SER A 16 0.71 -15.66 -11.50
N ILE A 17 0.30 -16.57 -10.62
CA ILE A 17 -0.93 -17.32 -10.81
C ILE A 17 -2.07 -16.30 -10.69
N LYS A 18 -2.63 -15.87 -11.82
CA LYS A 18 -3.89 -15.13 -11.86
C LYS A 18 -5.00 -16.10 -11.49
N ASN A 19 -5.18 -16.32 -10.19
CA ASN A 19 -6.40 -16.95 -9.72
C ASN A 19 -7.50 -15.89 -9.75
N ASP A 20 -8.38 -15.96 -10.76
CA ASP A 20 -9.57 -15.11 -10.94
C ASP A 20 -10.59 -15.25 -9.80
N THR A 21 -10.35 -16.13 -8.82
CA THR A 21 -11.15 -16.23 -7.62
C THR A 21 -10.87 -15.06 -6.68
N THR A 22 -11.76 -14.07 -6.73
CA THR A 22 -11.75 -12.87 -5.88
C THR A 22 -12.10 -13.25 -4.42
N HIS A 23 -11.18 -13.87 -3.70
CA HIS A 23 -11.38 -14.16 -2.29
C HIS A 23 -11.17 -12.89 -1.45
N ARG A 24 -12.28 -12.32 -0.98
CA ARG A 24 -12.23 -11.18 -0.06
C ARG A 24 -11.77 -11.64 1.33
N ALA A 25 -10.67 -11.07 1.80
CA ALA A 25 -10.17 -11.26 3.17
C ALA A 25 -10.94 -10.38 4.17
N ILE A 26 -12.26 -10.55 4.24
CA ILE A 26 -13.18 -9.71 5.02
C ILE A 26 -12.92 -9.71 6.54
N HIS A 27 -12.10 -10.63 7.04
CA HIS A 27 -11.81 -10.73 8.47
C HIS A 27 -10.48 -10.11 8.85
N LEU A 28 -9.65 -9.76 7.85
CA LEU A 28 -8.39 -9.10 8.08
C LEU A 28 -8.64 -7.68 8.58
N LYS A 29 -8.11 -7.38 9.77
CA LYS A 29 -8.22 -6.07 10.42
C LYS A 29 -6.89 -5.33 10.44
N GLN A 30 -5.78 -6.05 10.39
CA GLN A 30 -4.45 -5.46 10.43
C GLN A 30 -3.52 -6.14 9.44
N LEU A 31 -2.82 -5.32 8.68
CA LEU A 31 -1.86 -5.72 7.67
C LEU A 31 -0.56 -4.95 7.88
N ILE A 32 0.54 -5.68 8.04
CA ILE A 32 1.89 -5.14 8.07
C ILE A 32 2.66 -5.75 6.91
N ILE A 33 3.29 -4.91 6.09
CA ILE A 33 4.17 -5.34 4.99
C ILE A 33 5.52 -4.64 5.11
N ASP A 34 6.55 -5.35 5.57
CA ASP A 34 7.84 -4.69 5.83
C ASP A 34 8.51 -4.18 4.56
N GLN A 35 8.31 -4.85 3.42
CA GLN A 35 8.83 -4.43 2.11
C GLN A 35 7.86 -4.76 0.97
N PHE A 36 7.34 -3.74 0.31
CA PHE A 36 6.46 -3.87 -0.86
C PHE A 36 7.18 -3.42 -2.13
N ARG A 37 7.20 -4.28 -3.16
CA ARG A 37 7.93 -4.07 -4.44
C ARG A 37 7.04 -4.13 -5.70
N TYR A 38 5.77 -3.79 -5.57
CA TYR A 38 4.85 -3.71 -6.70
C TYR A 38 4.34 -2.28 -6.94
N PRO A 39 3.90 -1.94 -8.17
CA PRO A 39 3.25 -0.67 -8.45
C PRO A 39 2.03 -0.42 -7.58
N PHE A 40 1.67 0.85 -7.42
CA PHE A 40 0.52 1.28 -6.63
C PHE A 40 -0.79 0.62 -7.08
N ASP A 41 -0.99 0.43 -8.39
CA ASP A 41 -2.24 -0.16 -8.90
C ASP A 41 -2.42 -1.61 -8.39
N ALA A 42 -1.33 -2.39 -8.37
CA ALA A 42 -1.35 -3.74 -7.82
C ALA A 42 -1.54 -3.75 -6.29
N PHE A 43 -0.99 -2.75 -5.60
CA PHE A 43 -1.25 -2.55 -4.17
C PHE A 43 -2.73 -2.25 -3.92
N ALA A 44 -3.30 -1.32 -4.68
CA ALA A 44 -4.70 -0.90 -4.58
C ALA A 44 -5.64 -2.09 -4.79
N ASP A 45 -5.39 -2.89 -5.82
CA ASP A 45 -6.18 -4.10 -6.11
C ASP A 45 -6.08 -5.16 -5.00
N PHE A 46 -4.93 -5.26 -4.35
CA PHE A 46 -4.76 -6.14 -3.20
C PHE A 46 -5.54 -5.65 -1.98
N VAL A 47 -5.39 -4.39 -1.58
CA VAL A 47 -6.05 -3.87 -0.36
C VAL A 47 -7.57 -3.71 -0.53
N LYS A 48 -8.07 -3.53 -1.75
CA LYS A 48 -9.51 -3.60 -2.08
C LYS A 48 -10.17 -4.92 -1.68
N GLN A 49 -9.39 -6.00 -1.57
CA GLN A 49 -9.88 -7.31 -1.13
C GLN A 49 -10.00 -7.40 0.40
N THR A 50 -9.62 -6.35 1.13
CA THR A 50 -9.60 -6.29 2.60
C THR A 50 -10.52 -5.18 3.14
N PRO A 51 -11.85 -5.22 2.88
CA PRO A 51 -12.75 -4.09 3.15
C PRO A 51 -12.90 -3.70 4.63
N ASN A 52 -12.53 -4.60 5.56
CA ASN A 52 -12.59 -4.38 7.00
C ASN A 52 -11.22 -4.07 7.63
N LEU A 53 -10.23 -3.73 6.80
CA LEU A 53 -8.90 -3.37 7.25
C LEU A 53 -8.97 -2.07 8.07
N ARG A 54 -8.46 -2.14 9.31
CA ARG A 54 -8.43 -1.01 10.25
C ARG A 54 -7.03 -0.43 10.44
N SER A 55 -6.00 -1.23 10.18
CA SER A 55 -4.61 -0.84 10.32
C SER A 55 -3.80 -1.35 9.16
N LEU A 56 -3.10 -0.43 8.50
CA LEU A 56 -2.20 -0.68 7.39
C LEU A 56 -0.85 -0.06 7.72
N THR A 57 0.18 -0.90 7.76
CA THR A 57 1.57 -0.45 7.84
C THR A 57 2.35 -1.07 6.70
N PHE A 58 3.06 -0.26 5.92
CA PHE A 58 3.96 -0.81 4.92
C PHE A 58 5.12 0.10 4.55
N THR A 59 6.18 -0.52 4.04
CA THR A 59 7.30 0.19 3.42
C THR A 59 7.27 0.00 1.91
N ASN A 60 7.19 1.08 1.15
CA ASN A 60 7.42 1.03 -0.29
C ASN A 60 8.93 1.09 -0.59
N THR A 61 9.40 0.20 -1.45
CA THR A 61 10.80 0.09 -1.88
C THR A 61 11.02 0.35 -3.37
N ILE A 62 9.96 0.70 -4.12
CA ILE A 62 10.04 1.04 -5.55
C ILE A 62 9.79 2.53 -5.81
N ASN A 63 10.36 3.03 -6.90
CA ASN A 63 10.16 4.42 -7.34
C ASN A 63 8.87 4.55 -8.16
N ASP A 64 7.73 4.52 -7.48
CA ASP A 64 6.41 4.80 -8.05
C ASP A 64 5.79 6.00 -7.31
N GLN A 65 5.63 7.10 -8.03
CA GLN A 65 5.17 8.39 -7.48
C GLN A 65 3.71 8.32 -7.00
N LYS A 66 2.91 7.35 -7.44
CA LYS A 66 1.53 7.17 -6.97
C LYS A 66 1.48 6.89 -5.47
N PHE A 67 2.49 6.23 -4.90
CA PHE A 67 2.55 5.99 -3.45
C PHE A 67 2.68 7.27 -2.60
N ILE A 68 3.10 8.39 -3.19
CA ILE A 68 3.19 9.69 -2.54
C ILE A 68 2.24 10.72 -3.16
N ASN A 69 1.25 10.25 -3.93
CA ASN A 69 0.21 11.09 -4.50
C ASN A 69 -1.00 11.09 -3.57
N LEU A 70 -1.32 12.25 -2.98
CA LEU A 70 -2.44 12.40 -2.05
C LEU A 70 -3.77 11.98 -2.68
N ASN A 71 -4.03 12.40 -3.92
CA ASN A 71 -5.30 12.14 -4.60
C ASN A 71 -5.53 10.64 -4.85
N GLU A 72 -4.46 9.90 -5.19
CA GLU A 72 -4.53 8.45 -5.39
C GLU A 72 -4.93 7.74 -4.09
N TRP A 73 -4.37 8.18 -2.96
CA TRP A 73 -4.71 7.63 -1.66
C TRP A 73 -6.09 8.04 -1.16
N GLU A 74 -6.49 9.30 -1.32
CA GLU A 74 -7.85 9.75 -0.99
C GLU A 74 -8.89 8.93 -1.75
N ASN A 75 -8.68 8.74 -3.06
CA ASN A 75 -9.56 7.92 -3.90
C ASN A 75 -9.62 6.46 -3.41
N LEU A 76 -8.47 5.86 -3.07
CA LEU A 76 -8.41 4.49 -2.59
C LEU A 76 -9.10 4.32 -1.23
N ILE A 77 -8.88 5.25 -0.30
CA ILE A 77 -9.45 5.20 1.04
C ILE A 77 -10.96 5.38 0.97
N ASN A 78 -11.42 6.41 0.26
CA ASN A 78 -12.84 6.74 0.14
C ASN A 78 -13.63 5.70 -0.67
N SER A 79 -12.97 4.95 -1.55
CA SER A 79 -13.65 3.89 -2.32
C SER A 79 -13.64 2.54 -1.63
N SER A 80 -12.57 2.20 -0.90
CA SER A 80 -12.25 0.79 -0.61
C SER A 80 -11.76 0.51 0.82
N LEU A 81 -11.25 1.52 1.54
CA LEU A 81 -10.67 1.36 2.88
C LEU A 81 -11.40 2.21 3.92
N LEU A 82 -12.73 2.21 3.87
CA LEU A 82 -13.61 3.02 4.73
C LEU A 82 -13.42 2.77 6.24
N ASN A 83 -12.88 1.61 6.62
CA ASN A 83 -12.64 1.23 8.02
C ASN A 83 -11.22 1.52 8.49
N LEU A 84 -10.37 2.11 7.64
CA LEU A 84 -8.96 2.33 7.94
C LEU A 84 -8.80 3.48 8.94
N ASN A 85 -8.33 3.14 10.14
CA ASN A 85 -8.12 4.11 11.21
C ASN A 85 -6.63 4.40 11.46
N ILE A 86 -5.76 3.45 11.10
CA ILE A 86 -4.32 3.58 11.29
C ILE A 86 -3.64 3.36 9.96
N PHE A 87 -2.96 4.41 9.50
CA PHE A 87 -2.14 4.38 8.29
C PHE A 87 -0.71 4.73 8.66
N LYS A 88 0.23 3.82 8.37
CA LYS A 88 1.67 4.04 8.56
C LYS A 88 2.41 3.70 7.29
N PHE A 89 3.01 4.70 6.69
CA PHE A 89 3.73 4.56 5.43
C PHE A 89 5.19 4.95 5.60
N LYS A 90 6.09 4.08 5.14
CA LYS A 90 7.51 4.39 5.03
C LYS A 90 7.92 4.34 3.56
N LEU A 91 8.51 5.43 3.08
CA LEU A 91 9.15 5.44 1.76
C LEU A 91 10.63 5.06 1.91
N THR A 92 11.09 4.11 1.11
CA THR A 92 12.50 3.82 0.92
C THR A 92 12.86 4.01 -0.54
N CYS A 93 13.65 5.05 -0.82
CA CYS A 93 14.11 5.37 -2.17
C CYS A 93 15.58 4.97 -2.33
N PHE A 94 15.88 4.12 -3.32
CA PHE A 94 17.24 3.63 -3.59
C PHE A 94 17.97 4.44 -4.67
N ARG A 95 17.33 5.43 -5.31
CA ARG A 95 17.91 6.17 -6.44
C ARG A 95 17.87 7.67 -6.19
N LEU A 96 19.02 8.32 -6.41
CA LEU A 96 19.25 9.76 -6.21
C LEU A 96 18.57 10.65 -7.26
N CYS A 97 18.10 10.08 -8.37
CA CYS A 97 17.45 10.83 -9.44
C CYS A 97 16.09 11.36 -8.95
N HIS A 98 15.92 12.69 -8.96
CA HIS A 98 14.70 13.39 -8.51
C HIS A 98 14.44 13.39 -7.00
N HIS A 99 15.49 13.26 -6.19
CA HIS A 99 15.38 13.31 -4.71
C HIS A 99 14.55 14.51 -4.23
N ASP A 100 14.78 15.71 -4.78
CA ASP A 100 14.07 16.93 -4.34
C ASP A 100 12.58 16.89 -4.67
N ILE A 101 12.21 16.38 -5.86
CA ILE A 101 10.80 16.25 -6.27
C ILE A 101 10.10 15.18 -5.41
N ILE A 102 10.77 14.06 -5.17
CA ILE A 102 10.25 12.98 -4.32
C ILE A 102 10.08 13.47 -2.89
N LEU A 103 11.06 14.20 -2.34
CA LEU A 103 11.00 14.75 -0.99
C LEU A 103 9.91 15.82 -0.86
N TYR A 104 9.78 16.70 -1.85
CA TYR A 104 8.72 17.70 -1.90
C TYR A 104 7.33 17.03 -1.87
N ASN A 105 7.11 16.05 -2.74
CA ASN A 105 5.83 15.32 -2.78
C ASN A 105 5.60 14.48 -1.51
N TYR A 106 6.63 13.86 -0.96
CA TYR A 106 6.53 13.11 0.30
C TYR A 106 6.17 14.03 1.47
N ASN A 107 6.77 15.22 1.57
CA ASN A 107 6.42 16.18 2.62
C ASN A 107 4.97 16.67 2.48
N ARG A 108 4.51 16.96 1.25
CA ARG A 108 3.11 17.29 1.01
C ARG A 108 2.18 16.14 1.40
N PHE A 109 2.56 14.90 1.07
CA PHE A 109 1.81 13.71 1.41
C PHE A 109 1.69 13.52 2.93
N GLN A 110 2.79 13.67 3.69
CA GLN A 110 2.78 13.56 5.15
C GLN A 110 1.91 14.64 5.82
N ASN A 111 1.83 15.84 5.24
CA ASN A 111 0.98 16.92 5.77
C ASN A 111 -0.51 16.77 5.40
N GLY A 112 -0.85 15.88 4.48
CA GLY A 112 -2.23 15.61 4.06
C GLY A 112 -2.88 14.42 4.76
N PHE A 113 -2.14 13.71 5.62
CA PHE A 113 -2.55 12.48 6.29
C PHE A 113 -2.52 12.58 7.82
#